data_AF-A0A4V6E2J1-F1
#
_entry.id   AF-A0A4V6E2J1-F1
#
_cell.length_a   1.000
_cell.length_b   1.000
_cell.length_c   1.000
_cell.angle_alpha   90.00
_cell.angle_beta   90.00
_cell.angle_gamma   90.00
#
_symmetry.space_group_name_H-M   'P 1'
#
loop_
_entity.id
_entity.type
_entity.pdbx_description
1 polymer ?
#
loop_
_entity_poly.entity_id
_entity_poly.type
_entity_poly.pdbx_seq_one_letter_code
_entity_poly.pdbx_strand_id
1 'polypeptide(L)'
;IDERGHETTQSVTAVSKHPSQDHFVRIETQCGRSIRVTPDHTMLRVADGGVEKVAANELAVGDTVPASPSHRSVSADTATSTATDGGIETDEVASVSFLESDVEYTYNLTVAETHTLAAN
;
A
#
# COMPACT_ATOMS: atom_id res chain seq x y z
N ILE A 1 4.90 0.42 -8.76
CA ILE A 1 3.91 -0.47 -9.39
C ILE A 1 3.41 0.22 -10.64
N ASP A 2 3.50 -0.42 -11.80
CA ASP A 2 3.02 0.12 -13.07
C ASP A 2 1.51 -0.10 -13.27
N GLU A 3 0.96 0.38 -14.38
CA GLU A 3 -0.47 0.24 -14.73
C GLU A 3 -0.91 -1.21 -14.96
N ARG A 4 0.04 -2.16 -15.02
CA ARG A 4 -0.20 -3.60 -15.14
C ARG A 4 -0.01 -4.32 -13.80
N GLY A 5 0.31 -3.57 -12.75
CA GLY A 5 0.56 -4.09 -11.42
C GLY A 5 1.96 -4.71 -11.23
N HIS A 6 2.85 -4.57 -12.19
CA HIS A 6 4.22 -5.05 -12.06
C HIS A 6 5.07 -4.07 -11.24
N GLU A 7 6.02 -4.64 -10.51
CA GLU A 7 7.01 -3.85 -9.76
C GLU A 7 8.16 -3.41 -10.65
N THR A 8 8.49 -2.12 -10.55
CA THR A 8 9.60 -1.51 -11.27
C THR A 8 10.37 -0.61 -10.31
N THR A 9 11.70 -0.73 -10.27
CA THR A 9 12.56 0.18 -9.50
C THR A 9 12.71 1.49 -10.25
N GLN A 10 12.31 2.60 -9.61
CA GLN A 10 12.34 3.94 -10.18
C GLN A 10 13.03 4.92 -9.22
N SER A 11 13.71 5.93 -9.76
CA SER A 11 14.39 6.95 -8.96
C SER A 11 13.37 7.88 -8.29
N VAL A 12 13.61 8.22 -7.03
CA VAL A 12 12.87 9.26 -6.32
C VAL A 12 13.34 10.62 -6.83
N THR A 13 12.41 11.43 -7.35
CA THR A 13 12.73 12.74 -7.96
C THR A 13 12.45 13.90 -7.01
N ALA A 14 11.56 13.72 -6.05
CA ALA A 14 11.27 14.73 -5.04
C ALA A 14 10.85 14.09 -3.72
N VAL A 15 11.19 14.79 -2.63
CA VAL A 15 10.67 14.52 -1.28
C VAL A 15 10.01 15.79 -0.80
N SER A 16 8.75 15.70 -0.38
CA SER A 16 8.01 16.82 0.22
C SER A 16 7.67 16.52 1.67
N LYS A 17 7.73 17.56 2.50
CA LYS A 17 7.40 17.52 3.92
C LYS A 17 6.25 18.48 4.17
N HIS A 18 5.18 17.98 4.79
CA HIS A 18 4.00 18.78 5.15
C HIS A 18 3.77 18.67 6.65
N PRO A 19 3.25 19.72 7.32
CA PRO A 19 2.70 19.60 8.66
C PRO A 19 1.67 18.47 8.69
N SER A 20 1.68 17.67 9.76
CA SER A 20 0.73 16.57 9.90
C SER A 20 -0.69 17.10 10.00
N GLN A 21 -1.63 16.35 9.43
CA GLN A 21 -3.07 16.54 9.66
C GLN A 21 -3.44 16.01 11.05
N ASP A 22 -4.70 16.16 11.47
CA ASP A 22 -5.17 15.72 12.79
C ASP A 22 -5.40 14.20 12.89
N HIS A 23 -5.63 13.54 11.75
CA HIS A 23 -6.00 12.12 11.71
C HIS A 23 -5.25 11.36 10.62
N PHE A 24 -4.95 10.10 10.90
CA PHE A 24 -4.41 9.11 9.98
C PHE A 24 -5.32 7.88 9.91
N VAL A 25 -5.16 7.12 8.85
CA VAL A 25 -5.70 5.77 8.71
C VAL A 25 -4.53 4.78 8.79
N ARG A 26 -4.62 3.82 9.70
CA ARG A 26 -3.73 2.68 9.77
C ARG A 26 -4.41 1.48 9.14
N ILE A 27 -3.75 0.93 8.14
CA ILE A 27 -4.19 -0.26 7.42
C ILE A 27 -3.22 -1.38 7.78
N GLU A 28 -3.74 -2.50 8.25
CA GLU A 28 -2.98 -3.73 8.50
C GLU A 28 -3.47 -4.82 7.56
N THR A 29 -2.55 -5.59 6.98
CA THR A 29 -2.86 -6.70 6.09
C THR A 29 -2.70 -8.04 6.81
N GLN A 30 -3.28 -9.11 6.27
CA GLN A 30 -3.23 -10.45 6.85
C GLN A 30 -1.81 -11.01 6.92
N CYS A 31 -0.93 -10.63 6.00
CA CYS A 31 0.49 -10.99 6.09
C CYS A 31 1.28 -10.18 7.15
N GLY A 32 0.61 -9.36 7.97
CA GLY A 32 1.22 -8.64 9.10
C GLY A 32 1.95 -7.35 8.72
N ARG A 33 1.73 -6.84 7.49
CA ARG A 33 2.25 -5.53 7.06
C ARG A 33 1.31 -4.45 7.52
N SER A 34 1.83 -3.27 7.85
CA SER A 34 0.99 -2.14 8.23
C SER A 34 1.56 -0.83 7.74
N ILE A 35 0.69 0.05 7.24
CA ILE A 35 1.03 1.41 6.82
C ILE A 35 0.11 2.43 7.49
N ARG A 36 0.64 3.62 7.76
CA ARG A 36 -0.13 4.79 8.23
C ARG A 36 -0.11 5.86 7.14
N VAL A 37 -1.28 6.27 6.69
CA VAL A 37 -1.46 7.26 5.61
C VAL A 37 -2.57 8.25 5.97
N THR A 38 -2.60 9.41 5.32
CA THR A 38 -3.69 10.36 5.48
C THR A 38 -4.99 9.78 4.92
N PRO A 39 -6.18 10.13 5.46
CA PRO A 39 -7.46 9.58 4.99
C PRO A 39 -7.71 9.72 3.48
N ASP A 40 -7.31 10.84 2.90
CA ASP A 40 -7.47 11.13 1.46
C ASP A 40 -6.32 10.59 0.59
N HIS A 41 -5.38 9.83 1.17
CA HIS A 41 -4.27 9.28 0.39
C HIS A 41 -4.77 8.20 -0.56
N THR A 42 -4.30 8.23 -1.81
CA THR A 42 -4.67 7.24 -2.82
C THR A 42 -3.90 5.94 -2.59
N MET A 43 -4.64 4.85 -2.40
CA MET A 43 -4.16 3.48 -2.25
C MET A 43 -4.54 2.64 -3.47
N LEU A 44 -3.88 1.49 -3.63
CA LEU A 44 -4.20 0.52 -4.67
C LEU A 44 -5.05 -0.62 -4.08
N ARG A 45 -6.20 -0.89 -4.70
CA ARG A 45 -7.03 -2.08 -4.44
C ARG A 45 -7.03 -2.96 -5.68
N VAL A 46 -7.02 -4.27 -5.50
CA VAL A 46 -7.15 -5.26 -6.57
C VAL A 46 -8.58 -5.78 -6.54
N ALA A 47 -9.30 -5.61 -7.64
CA ALA A 47 -10.67 -6.08 -7.81
C ALA A 47 -10.85 -6.62 -9.24
N ASP A 48 -11.55 -7.74 -9.38
CA ASP A 48 -12.01 -8.35 -10.63
C ASP A 48 -11.06 -8.19 -11.84
N GLY A 49 -9.82 -8.65 -11.68
CA GLY A 49 -8.83 -8.74 -12.77
C GLY A 49 -8.04 -7.47 -13.06
N GLY A 50 -8.12 -6.44 -12.20
CA GLY A 50 -7.35 -5.19 -12.35
C GLY A 50 -6.96 -4.53 -11.03
N VAL A 51 -6.10 -3.52 -11.14
CA VAL A 51 -5.71 -2.64 -10.02
C VAL A 51 -6.45 -1.32 -10.16
N GLU A 52 -7.18 -0.92 -9.12
CA GLU A 52 -7.89 0.34 -9.02
C GLU A 52 -7.32 1.24 -7.92
N LYS A 53 -7.57 2.54 -8.04
CA LYS A 53 -7.13 3.56 -7.08
C LYS A 53 -8.31 3.96 -6.20
N VAL A 54 -8.15 3.84 -4.88
CA VAL A 54 -9.18 4.16 -3.88
C VAL A 54 -8.58 5.04 -2.78
N ALA A 55 -9.40 5.83 -2.07
CA ALA A 55 -8.89 6.56 -0.91
C ALA A 55 -8.62 5.60 0.26
N ALA A 56 -7.67 5.95 1.13
CA ALA A 56 -7.32 5.13 2.28
C ALA A 56 -8.49 4.94 3.27
N ASN A 57 -9.39 5.92 3.37
CA ASN A 57 -10.61 5.81 4.17
C ASN A 57 -11.73 4.97 3.51
N GLU A 58 -11.61 4.66 2.23
CA GLU A 58 -12.55 3.82 1.47
C GLU A 58 -12.13 2.35 1.47
N LEU A 59 -10.90 2.03 1.90
CA LEU A 59 -10.47 0.65 2.09
C LEU A 59 -11.20 0.02 3.27
N ALA A 60 -11.66 -1.21 3.08
CA ALA A 60 -12.33 -2.01 4.08
C ALA A 60 -11.59 -3.31 4.37
N VAL A 61 -11.87 -3.90 5.53
CA VAL A 61 -11.44 -5.27 5.84
C VAL A 61 -12.02 -6.22 4.80
N GLY A 62 -11.17 -7.09 4.24
CA GLY A 62 -11.53 -7.95 3.10
C GLY A 62 -11.14 -7.40 1.74
N ASP A 63 -10.75 -6.11 1.64
CA ASP A 63 -10.21 -5.59 0.39
C ASP A 63 -8.84 -6.22 0.09
N THR A 64 -8.60 -6.51 -1.19
CA THR A 64 -7.34 -7.05 -1.65
C THR A 64 -6.43 -5.91 -2.10
N VAL A 65 -5.19 -5.88 -1.63
CA VAL A 65 -4.18 -4.88 -1.99
C VAL A 65 -2.97 -5.55 -2.66
N PRO A 66 -2.26 -4.87 -3.57
CA PRO A 66 -1.02 -5.39 -4.13
C PRO A 66 0.02 -5.59 -3.01
N ALA A 67 0.58 -6.79 -2.95
CA ALA A 67 1.64 -7.16 -2.03
C ALA A 67 2.95 -7.28 -2.79
N SER A 68 3.97 -6.58 -2.32
CA SER A 68 5.31 -6.73 -2.87
C SER A 68 6.01 -7.95 -2.28
N PRO A 69 6.70 -8.80 -3.07
CA PRO A 69 7.64 -9.75 -2.51
C PRO A 69 8.80 -8.95 -1.91
N SER A 70 8.73 -8.71 -0.60
CA SER A 70 9.83 -8.10 0.13
C SER A 70 11.05 -8.99 -0.02
N HIS A 71 12.14 -8.47 -0.61
CA HIS A 71 13.44 -9.11 -0.52
C HIS A 71 13.80 -9.28 0.98
N ARG A 72 13.62 -10.50 1.52
CA ARG A 72 14.04 -10.99 2.86
C ARG A 72 13.08 -10.58 4.00
N SER A 73 12.39 -11.47 4.72
CA SER A 73 12.88 -12.69 5.39
C SER A 73 11.78 -13.75 5.55
N VAL A 74 12.21 -15.00 5.62
CA VAL A 74 11.43 -16.23 5.72
C VAL A 74 10.60 -16.28 7.01
N SER A 75 9.28 -16.37 6.87
CA SER A 75 8.40 -17.18 7.72
C SER A 75 7.17 -17.50 6.88
N ALA A 76 7.20 -18.67 6.25
CA ALA A 76 6.10 -19.23 5.48
C ALA A 76 5.04 -19.75 6.46
N ASP A 77 3.86 -19.12 6.49
CA ASP A 77 2.55 -19.81 6.53
C ASP A 77 1.39 -18.79 6.51
N THR A 78 1.06 -18.23 5.34
CA THR A 78 -0.29 -17.73 5.03
C THR A 78 -0.47 -17.91 3.53
N ALA A 79 -1.58 -18.51 3.11
CA ALA A 79 -1.85 -18.87 1.73
C ALA A 79 -1.99 -17.63 0.82
N THR A 80 -0.87 -17.11 0.30
CA THR A 80 -0.87 -16.17 -0.82
C THR A 80 -1.40 -16.90 -2.04
N SER A 81 -2.50 -16.42 -2.61
CA SER A 81 -3.07 -16.97 -3.85
C SER A 81 -2.11 -16.69 -5.00
N THR A 82 -1.29 -17.68 -5.35
CA THR A 82 -0.35 -17.60 -6.46
C THR A 82 -1.07 -17.94 -7.76
N ALA A 83 -1.36 -16.92 -8.59
CA ALA A 83 -1.72 -17.15 -9.98
C ALA A 83 -0.44 -17.44 -10.79
N THR A 84 -0.36 -18.62 -11.42
CA THR A 84 0.83 -19.18 -12.08
C THR A 84 1.26 -18.43 -13.37
N ASP A 85 0.65 -17.29 -13.71
CA ASP A 85 0.78 -16.64 -15.02
C ASP A 85 1.48 -15.26 -14.98
N GLY A 86 2.27 -14.96 -13.93
CA GLY A 86 2.87 -13.63 -13.76
C GLY A 86 1.92 -12.59 -13.15
N GLY A 87 0.97 -13.08 -12.35
CA GLY A 87 0.03 -12.25 -11.59
C GLY A 87 0.71 -11.44 -10.49
N ILE A 88 0.05 -10.35 -10.12
CA ILE A 88 0.44 -9.48 -9.00
C ILE A 88 0.22 -10.29 -7.72
N GLU A 89 1.21 -10.39 -6.85
CA GLU A 89 0.98 -10.93 -5.51
C GLU A 89 0.03 -9.99 -4.75
N THR A 90 -0.94 -10.55 -4.06
CA THR A 90 -1.94 -9.77 -3.34
C THR A 90 -2.07 -10.21 -1.90
N ASP A 91 -2.46 -9.27 -1.05
CA ASP A 91 -2.70 -9.49 0.37
C ASP A 91 -4.04 -8.86 0.76
N GLU A 92 -4.70 -9.41 1.77
CA GLU A 92 -6.02 -8.97 2.22
C GLU A 92 -5.89 -8.00 3.39
N VAL A 93 -6.68 -6.95 3.41
CA VAL A 93 -6.74 -6.02 4.54
C VAL A 93 -7.39 -6.73 5.74
N ALA A 94 -6.62 -6.85 6.82
CA ALA A 94 -7.06 -7.46 8.08
C ALA A 94 -7.72 -6.43 9.01
N SER A 95 -7.23 -5.19 9.03
CA SER A 95 -7.79 -4.13 9.86
C SER A 95 -7.61 -2.74 9.25
N VAL A 96 -8.59 -1.86 9.49
CA VAL A 96 -8.53 -0.44 9.15
C VAL A 96 -8.94 0.36 10.38
N SER A 97 -8.07 1.24 10.87
CA SER A 97 -8.31 2.03 12.08
C SER A 97 -7.93 3.49 11.91
N PHE A 98 -8.74 4.40 12.45
CA PHE A 98 -8.41 5.82 12.51
C PHE A 98 -7.53 6.09 13.74
N LEU A 99 -6.45 6.82 13.53
CA LEU A 99 -5.51 7.24 14.57
C LEU A 99 -5.46 8.75 14.62
N GLU A 100 -5.42 9.31 15.82
CA GLU A 100 -5.02 10.71 16.01
C GLU A 100 -3.53 10.85 15.71
N SER A 101 -3.16 12.00 15.18
CA SER A 101 -1.79 12.28 14.80
C SER A 101 -0.89 12.44 16.01
N ASP A 102 0.04 11.49 16.16
CA ASP A 102 1.14 11.53 17.12
C ASP A 102 2.45 12.08 16.51
N VAL A 103 2.40 12.48 15.23
CA VAL A 103 3.55 12.97 14.46
C VAL A 103 3.36 14.42 14.03
N GLU A 104 4.44 15.17 14.01
CA GLU A 104 4.40 16.59 13.61
C GLU A 104 4.36 16.79 12.09
N TYR A 105 4.84 15.81 11.32
CA TYR A 105 5.01 15.94 9.88
C TYR A 105 4.72 14.65 9.14
N THR A 106 4.12 14.79 7.96
CA THR A 106 3.94 13.71 6.98
C THR A 106 4.90 13.93 5.81
N TYR A 107 5.44 12.82 5.30
CA TYR A 107 6.35 12.83 4.15
C TYR A 107 5.62 12.27 2.93
N ASN A 108 5.85 12.90 1.77
CA ASN A 108 5.41 12.38 0.48
C ASN A 108 6.63 12.25 -0.43
N LEU A 109 6.75 11.09 -1.09
CA LEU A 109 7.82 10.83 -2.04
C LEU A 109 7.22 10.79 -3.44
N THR A 110 7.74 11.61 -4.34
CA THR A 110 7.39 11.53 -5.76
C THR A 110 8.36 10.57 -6.43
N VAL A 111 7.84 9.44 -6.89
CA VAL A 111 8.56 8.44 -7.68
C VAL A 111 8.33 8.74 -9.16
N ALA A 112 9.41 8.79 -9.94
CA ALA A 112 9.32 9.03 -11.38
C ALA A 112 8.42 7.98 -12.06
N GLU A 113 7.67 8.44 -13.07
CA GLU A 113 6.86 7.64 -14.00
C GLU A 113 5.62 6.99 -13.38
N THR A 114 5.77 6.22 -12.31
CA THR A 114 4.68 5.41 -11.74
C THR A 114 3.85 6.14 -10.68
N HIS A 115 4.40 7.21 -10.08
CA HIS A 115 3.78 7.96 -8.97
C HIS A 115 3.22 7.07 -7.85
N THR A 116 3.75 5.85 -7.73
CA THR A 116 3.26 4.81 -6.84
C THR A 116 4.46 4.19 -6.17
N LEU A 117 4.48 4.26 -4.84
CA LEU A 117 5.54 3.72 -4.02
C LEU A 117 5.00 2.50 -3.26
N ALA A 118 5.69 1.37 -3.40
CA ALA A 118 5.55 0.30 -2.43
C ALA A 118 6.36 0.69 -1.19
N ALA A 119 5.69 0.99 -0.09
CA ALA A 119 6.31 1.36 1.17
C ALA A 119 5.70 0.52 2.31
N ASN A 120 6.56 -0.06 3.14
CA ASN A 120 6.25 -0.70 4.41
C ASN A 120 7.52 -0.71 5.27
#